data_AF-A0A947C8H8-F1
#
_entry.id   AF-A0A947C8H8-F1
#
_cell.length_a   1.000
_cell.length_b   1.000
_cell.length_c   1.000
_cell.angle_alpha   90.00
_cell.angle_beta   90.00
_cell.angle_gamma   90.00
#
_symmetry.space_group_name_H-M   'P 1'
#
loop_
_entity.id
_entity.type
_entity.pdbx_description
1 polymer ?
#
loop_
_entity_poly.entity_id
_entity_poly.type
_entity_poly.pdbx_seq_one_letter_code
_entity_poly.pdbx_strand_id
1 'polypeptide(L)'
;YEQPGGSTVTHNLDLALVNVGCESCHGPGAAHAKNPEEVGILRDTPESTCVQCHNAQHSDLFDYERYLKALVVPGHGLPPG
;
A
#
# COMPACT_ATOMS: atom_id res chain seq x y z
N TYR A 1 9.52 7.30 2.48
CA TYR A 1 9.09 8.52 1.75
C TYR A 1 10.16 8.83 0.70
N GLU A 2 9.79 9.39 -0.46
CA GLU A 2 10.74 9.75 -1.56
C GLU A 2 11.44 8.58 -2.29
N GLN A 3 10.78 7.43 -2.42
CA GLN A 3 11.28 6.35 -3.28
C GLN A 3 10.94 6.62 -4.77
N PRO A 4 11.80 6.23 -5.72
CA PRO A 4 11.49 6.27 -7.14
C PRO A 4 10.17 5.54 -7.44
N GLY A 5 9.23 6.21 -8.10
CA GLY A 5 7.90 5.67 -8.42
C GLY A 5 6.77 6.05 -7.45
N GLY A 6 7.07 6.71 -6.33
CA GLY A 6 6.04 7.31 -5.47
C GLY A 6 5.53 8.64 -6.02
N SER A 7 4.23 8.91 -5.90
CA SER A 7 3.68 10.25 -6.14
C SER A 7 4.33 11.24 -5.17
N THR A 8 4.87 12.34 -5.70
CA THR A 8 5.32 13.46 -4.87
C THR A 8 4.15 14.43 -4.71
N VAL A 9 3.99 15.03 -3.53
CA VAL A 9 2.92 15.99 -3.22
C VAL A 9 2.85 17.13 -4.25
N THR A 10 3.98 17.45 -4.89
CA THR A 10 4.09 18.46 -5.95
C THR A 10 3.47 18.08 -7.30
N HIS A 11 3.18 16.80 -7.56
CA HIS A 11 2.63 16.30 -8.83
C HIS A 11 1.17 15.82 -8.74
N ASN A 12 0.48 16.19 -7.67
CA ASN A 12 -0.85 15.69 -7.35
C ASN A 12 -1.84 16.85 -7.12
N LEU A 13 -1.92 17.73 -8.12
CA LEU A 13 -2.67 18.99 -8.07
C LEU A 13 -4.20 18.80 -8.05
N ASP A 14 -4.69 17.64 -8.48
CA ASP A 14 -6.10 17.26 -8.45
C ASP A 14 -6.51 16.47 -7.20
N LEU A 15 -5.57 16.27 -6.28
CA LEU A 15 -5.70 15.49 -5.06
C LEU A 15 -5.95 13.98 -5.26
N ALA A 16 -5.83 13.44 -6.48
CA ALA A 16 -6.15 12.04 -6.77
C ALA A 16 -5.25 11.03 -6.01
N LEU A 17 -4.02 11.43 -5.65
CA LEU A 17 -3.00 10.56 -5.05
C LEU A 17 -2.55 11.04 -3.65
N VAL A 18 -3.37 11.81 -2.93
CA VAL A 18 -2.95 12.45 -1.64
C VAL A 18 -2.96 11.47 -0.48
N ASN A 19 -3.66 10.36 -0.65
CA ASN A 19 -3.81 9.33 0.37
C ASN A 19 -2.87 8.16 0.07
N VAL A 20 -2.64 7.33 1.08
CA VAL A 20 -2.00 6.02 0.90
C VAL A 20 -2.92 5.17 0.01
N GLY A 21 -2.43 4.84 -1.18
CA GLY A 21 -3.18 4.09 -2.19
C GLY A 21 -2.75 2.62 -2.25
N CYS A 22 -3.45 1.84 -3.08
CA CYS A 22 -3.19 0.40 -3.25
C CYS A 22 -1.70 0.11 -3.57
N GLU A 23 -1.10 0.94 -4.41
CA GLU A 23 0.26 0.79 -4.91
C GLU A 23 1.32 1.06 -3.82
N SER A 24 0.96 1.74 -2.74
CA SER A 24 1.85 1.97 -1.59
C SER A 24 2.21 0.67 -0.87
N CYS A 25 1.36 -0.36 -0.96
CA CYS A 25 1.60 -1.68 -0.36
C CYS A 25 1.84 -2.77 -1.40
N HIS A 26 1.15 -2.70 -2.55
CA HIS A 26 1.10 -3.78 -3.54
C HIS A 26 1.97 -3.52 -4.79
N GLY A 27 2.68 -2.39 -4.83
CA GLY A 27 3.53 -1.99 -5.96
C GLY A 27 2.75 -1.44 -7.17
N PRO A 28 3.44 -1.12 -8.28
CA PRO A 28 2.83 -0.47 -9.43
C PRO A 28 1.77 -1.37 -10.09
N GLY A 29 0.54 -0.86 -10.19
CA GLY A 29 -0.62 -1.60 -10.68
C GLY A 29 -0.87 -1.48 -12.19
N ALA A 30 -0.16 -0.61 -12.90
CA ALA A 30 -0.46 -0.26 -14.29
C ALA A 30 -0.44 -1.46 -15.27
N ALA A 31 0.49 -2.40 -15.10
CA ALA A 31 0.55 -3.61 -15.92
C ALA A 31 -0.54 -4.62 -15.54
N HIS A 32 -0.75 -4.81 -14.23
CA HIS A 32 -1.82 -5.65 -13.69
C HIS A 32 -3.21 -5.19 -14.17
N ALA A 33 -3.48 -3.88 -14.13
CA ALA A 33 -4.76 -3.32 -14.59
C ALA A 33 -5.04 -3.57 -16.08
N LYS A 34 -4.00 -3.71 -16.91
CA LYS A 34 -4.14 -4.00 -18.35
C LYS A 34 -4.33 -5.48 -18.64
N ASN A 35 -3.67 -6.35 -17.88
CA ASN A 35 -3.76 -7.80 -18.08
C ASN A 35 -3.69 -8.56 -16.73
N PRO A 36 -4.78 -8.59 -15.96
CA PRO A 36 -4.77 -9.09 -14.58
C PRO A 36 -4.62 -10.61 -14.48
N GLU A 37 -4.94 -11.35 -15.55
CA GLU A 37 -4.81 -12.80 -15.60
C GLU A 37 -3.35 -13.26 -15.81
N GLU A 38 -2.55 -12.45 -16.53
CA GLU A 38 -1.15 -12.76 -16.82
C GLU A 38 -0.17 -12.02 -15.89
N VAL A 39 -0.52 -10.82 -15.44
CA VAL A 39 0.33 -9.97 -14.61
C VAL A 39 -0.23 -9.93 -13.20
N GLY A 40 0.38 -10.69 -12.30
CA GLY A 40 0.08 -10.64 -10.88
C GLY A 40 0.44 -9.30 -10.24
N ILE A 41 -0.22 -8.99 -9.14
CA ILE A 41 0.14 -7.90 -8.23
C ILE A 41 0.65 -8.51 -6.91
N LEU A 42 1.53 -7.81 -6.18
CA LEU A 42 2.03 -8.29 -4.89
C LEU A 42 0.86 -8.41 -3.92
N ARG A 43 0.45 -9.62 -3.56
CA ARG A 43 -0.69 -9.84 -2.64
C ARG A 43 -0.27 -9.75 -1.18
N ASP A 44 0.82 -10.42 -0.84
CA ASP A 44 1.34 -10.52 0.52
C ASP A 44 2.53 -9.58 0.67
N THR A 45 2.26 -8.39 1.20
CA THR A 45 3.26 -7.35 1.42
C THR A 45 4.08 -7.67 2.68
N PRO A 46 5.42 -7.62 2.62
CA PRO A 46 6.25 -7.86 3.80
C PRO A 46 6.10 -6.73 4.84
N GLU A 47 6.27 -7.05 6.12
CA GLU A 47 6.27 -6.07 7.23
C GLU A 47 7.25 -4.91 6.98
N SER A 48 8.36 -5.18 6.28
CA SER A 48 9.33 -4.16 5.89
C SER A 48 8.74 -3.00 5.08
N THR A 49 7.63 -3.20 4.37
CA THR A 49 6.89 -2.13 3.69
C THR A 49 6.18 -1.21 4.66
N CYS A 50 5.57 -1.78 5.71
CA CYS A 50 4.80 -1.03 6.70
C CYS A 50 5.68 -0.06 7.48
N VAL A 51 6.87 -0.53 7.89
CA VAL A 51 7.82 0.26 8.70
C VAL A 51 8.55 1.35 7.92
N GLN A 52 8.39 1.42 6.59
CA GLN A 52 8.89 2.56 5.81
C GLN A 52 8.16 3.87 6.19
N CYS A 53 6.89 3.77 6.57
CA CYS A 53 6.08 4.90 7.03
C CYS A 53 5.81 4.81 8.53
N HIS A 54 5.52 3.62 9.06
CA HIS A 54 5.32 3.40 10.49
C HIS A 54 6.64 3.16 11.22
N ASN A 55 7.42 4.23 11.36
CA ASN A 55 8.67 4.25 12.09
C ASN A 55 8.58 5.17 13.32
N ALA A 56 9.63 5.18 14.14
CA ALA A 56 9.68 5.95 15.39
C ALA A 56 9.44 7.47 15.23
N GLN A 57 9.61 8.03 14.04
CA GLN A 57 9.38 9.46 13.80
C GLN A 57 7.91 9.78 13.50
N HIS A 58 7.14 8.82 12.99
CA HIS A 58 5.79 9.03 12.45
C HIS A 58 4.72 8.18 13.14
N SER A 59 5.10 7.13 13.85
CA SER A 59 4.20 6.18 14.51
C SER A 59 4.98 5.40 15.58
N ASP A 60 5.29 6.05 16.70
CA ASP A 60 6.03 5.50 17.84
C ASP A 60 5.33 4.35 18.57
N LEU A 61 4.01 4.20 18.36
CA LEU A 61 3.18 3.10 18.91
C LEU A 61 2.80 2.05 17.86
N PHE A 62 3.54 1.94 16.75
CA PHE A 62 3.22 0.95 15.73
C PHE A 62 3.34 -0.50 16.24
N ASP A 63 2.29 -1.28 16.04
CA ASP A 63 2.24 -2.72 16.28
C ASP A 63 1.76 -3.39 14.98
N TYR A 64 2.66 -4.13 14.32
CA TYR A 64 2.41 -4.70 13.01
C TYR A 64 1.17 -5.59 12.97
N GLU A 65 1.08 -6.55 13.90
CA GLU A 65 0.01 -7.53 13.96
C GLU A 65 -1.37 -6.89 14.20
N ARG A 66 -1.43 -5.91 15.10
CA ARG A 66 -2.65 -5.18 15.40
C ARG A 66 -3.11 -4.34 14.22
N TYR A 67 -2.18 -3.64 13.56
CA TYR A 67 -2.50 -2.75 12.44
C TYR A 67 -2.88 -3.55 11.20
N LEU A 68 -2.20 -4.67 10.94
CA LEU A 68 -2.51 -5.57 9.83
C LEU A 68 -3.95 -6.11 9.94
N LYS A 69 -4.39 -6.51 11.14
CA LYS A 69 -5.77 -6.99 11.38
C LYS A 69 -6.85 -5.94 11.13
N ALA A 70 -6.51 -4.65 11.21
CA ALA A 70 -7.44 -3.57 10.88
C ALA A 70 -7.56 -3.33 9.38
N LEU A 71 -6.55 -3.71 8.60
CA LEU A 71 -6.55 -3.63 7.14
C LEU A 71 -7.18 -4.87 6.50
N VAL A 72 -6.89 -6.05 7.04
CA VAL A 72 -7.34 -7.34 6.50
C VAL A 72 -8.83 -7.56 6.84
N VAL A 73 -9.69 -7.41 5.82
CA VAL A 73 -11.17 -7.47 5.92
C VAL A 73 -11.75 -8.32 4.78
N PRO A 74 -13.02 -8.77 4.86
CA PRO A 74 -13.65 -9.45 3.72
C PRO A 74 -13.56 -8.60 2.45
N GLY A 75 -13.01 -9.18 1.37
CA GLY A 75 -12.75 -8.47 0.12
C GLY A 75 -11.38 -7.78 0.03
N HIS A 76 -10.60 -7.70 1.12
CA HIS A 76 -9.21 -7.24 1.12
C HIS A 76 -8.35 -8.04 2.09
N GLY A 77 -7.58 -9.00 1.57
CA GLY A 77 -6.77 -9.93 2.38
C GLY A 77 -7.55 -11.15 2.93
N LEU A 78 -8.88 -11.09 2.98
CA LEU A 78 -9.76 -12.22 3.26
C LEU A 78 -10.70 -12.50 2.07
N PRO A 79 -11.16 -13.75 1.91
CA PRO A 79 -12.22 -14.04 0.94
C PRO A 79 -13.46 -13.17 1.20
N PRO A 80 -14.19 -12.74 0.16
CA PRO A 80 -15.50 -12.13 0.34
C PRO A 80 -16.44 -13.14 1.03
N GLY A 81 -17.23 -12.65 1.97
CA GLY A 81 -18.22 -13.44 2.71
C GLY A 81 -19.47 -13.75 1.90
#